data_AF-A0A1W9ZRW9-F1
#
_entry.id   AF-A0A1W9ZRW9-F1
#
_cell.length_a   1.000
_cell.length_b   1.000
_cell.length_c   1.000
_cell.angle_alpha   90.00
_cell.angle_beta   90.00
_cell.angle_gamma   90.00
#
_symmetry.space_group_name_H-M   'P 1'
#
loop_
_entity.id
_entity.type
_entity.pdbx_description
1 polymer ?
#
loop_
_entity_poly.entity_id
_entity_poly.type
_entity_poly.pdbx_seq_one_letter_code
_entity_poly.pdbx_strand_id
1 'polypeptide(L)'
;RFVSNVDPSHLVATLDGLDPATTLFVVASKTFSTLETLTNATAARRWLVKALGDAAVAKHFVAVSTHKKLVDEFGINTDNMFGFWDWVGGRYSVDSAIGLTVMAAIGKERFAEFLAGFHLIDEHFRTAPLEANAPALLGLIGLWYSNFFDAQSRAVLPYTNDLNRFAAYLQQLTMESNGKSVRCDGTPVNTQTGEIYWGEPGTNGQHAFYQLLHQGTRLIPADFIGFSQPVDDLATADGDGSMHDLLMSNFFAQTQVLAFGKTAAEIAAEGTPAEIVPHKVMPGNRPTTSILATKLTPSVIGQLIALYE
;
A
#
# COMPACT_ATOMS: atom_id res chain seq x y z
N ARG A 1 7.79 -11.78 -9.68
CA ARG A 1 8.76 -10.68 -9.41
C ARG A 1 8.32 -9.46 -10.22
N PHE A 2 8.60 -8.23 -9.78
CA PHE A 2 8.17 -7.00 -10.45
C PHE A 2 9.37 -6.18 -10.93
N VAL A 3 9.27 -5.55 -12.10
CA VAL A 3 10.26 -4.60 -12.62
C VAL A 3 9.53 -3.33 -13.05
N SER A 4 9.92 -2.19 -12.49
CA SER A 4 9.30 -0.88 -12.75
C SER A 4 10.33 0.18 -13.11
N ASN A 5 11.41 0.27 -12.33
CA ASN A 5 12.52 1.19 -12.60
C ASN A 5 13.27 0.84 -13.90
N VAL A 6 13.74 1.86 -14.63
CA VAL A 6 14.60 1.73 -15.82
C VAL A 6 16.07 1.50 -15.46
N ASP A 7 16.45 1.67 -14.18
CA ASP A 7 17.76 1.26 -13.66
C ASP A 7 18.02 -0.22 -13.99
N PRO A 8 19.09 -0.54 -14.76
CA PRO A 8 19.37 -1.92 -15.17
C PRO A 8 19.55 -2.86 -13.98
N SER A 9 19.99 -2.37 -12.82
CA SER A 9 20.18 -3.17 -11.61
C SER A 9 18.88 -3.87 -11.19
N HIS A 10 17.73 -3.22 -11.40
CA HIS A 10 16.43 -3.78 -11.04
C HIS A 10 16.07 -4.99 -11.92
N LEU A 11 16.22 -4.86 -13.25
CA LEU A 11 15.95 -5.95 -14.17
C LEU A 11 16.96 -7.09 -14.00
N VAL A 12 18.25 -6.77 -13.84
CA VAL A 12 19.31 -7.77 -13.62
C VAL A 12 19.03 -8.59 -12.36
N ALA A 13 18.77 -7.93 -11.22
CA ALA A 13 18.44 -8.64 -9.98
C ALA A 13 17.13 -9.44 -10.10
N THR A 14 16.16 -8.93 -10.86
CA THR A 14 14.89 -9.63 -11.07
C THR A 14 15.02 -10.88 -11.94
N LEU A 15 15.92 -10.87 -12.92
CA LEU A 15 16.19 -12.02 -13.79
C LEU A 15 17.15 -13.03 -13.15
N ASP A 16 17.89 -12.65 -12.12
CA ASP A 16 18.90 -13.50 -11.50
C ASP A 16 18.30 -14.82 -10.95
N GLY A 17 18.93 -15.94 -11.30
CA GLY A 17 18.47 -17.28 -10.95
C GLY A 17 17.17 -17.76 -11.63
N LEU A 18 16.58 -16.99 -12.55
CA LEU A 18 15.41 -17.47 -13.31
C LEU A 18 15.84 -18.36 -14.48
N ASP A 19 15.09 -19.44 -14.70
CA ASP A 19 15.20 -20.26 -15.90
C ASP A 19 14.30 -19.69 -17.01
N PRO A 20 14.86 -19.29 -18.17
CA PRO A 20 14.08 -18.81 -19.31
C PRO A 20 12.95 -19.76 -19.71
N ALA A 21 13.16 -21.09 -19.63
CA ALA A 21 12.19 -22.09 -20.08
C ALA A 21 10.94 -22.20 -19.20
N THR A 22 10.99 -21.63 -17.99
CA THR A 22 9.88 -21.67 -17.01
C THR A 22 9.43 -20.28 -16.56
N THR A 23 9.89 -19.22 -17.23
CA THR A 23 9.56 -17.83 -16.89
C THR A 23 8.51 -17.25 -17.82
N LEU A 24 7.44 -16.68 -17.24
CA LEU A 24 6.43 -15.89 -17.96
C LEU A 24 6.61 -14.39 -17.68
N PHE A 25 6.62 -13.59 -18.74
CA PHE A 25 6.66 -12.12 -18.68
C PHE A 25 5.27 -11.54 -18.93
N VAL A 26 4.79 -10.72 -17.99
CA VAL A 26 3.55 -9.95 -18.13
C VAL A 26 3.93 -8.48 -18.33
N VAL A 27 3.69 -7.95 -19.54
CA VAL A 27 4.00 -6.55 -19.87
C VAL A 27 2.76 -5.69 -19.65
N ALA A 28 2.73 -4.95 -18.54
CA ALA A 28 1.61 -4.08 -18.17
C ALA A 28 1.89 -2.62 -18.61
N SER A 29 1.20 -2.15 -19.64
CA SER A 29 1.25 -0.75 -20.09
C SER A 29 0.01 -0.41 -20.91
N LYS A 30 -0.76 0.59 -20.44
CA LYS A 30 -2.00 1.05 -21.09
C LYS A 30 -1.78 1.41 -22.56
N THR A 31 -0.81 2.28 -22.81
CA THR A 31 -0.45 2.80 -24.14
C THR A 31 0.54 1.91 -24.88
N PHE A 32 1.20 0.99 -24.16
CA PHE A 32 2.32 0.20 -24.67
C PHE A 32 3.45 1.07 -25.25
N SER A 33 3.61 2.29 -24.73
CA SER A 33 4.59 3.28 -25.19
C SER A 33 5.42 3.90 -24.07
N THR A 34 5.16 3.50 -22.82
CA THR A 34 5.91 3.97 -21.64
C THR A 34 7.37 3.58 -21.79
N LEU A 35 8.26 4.58 -21.76
CA LEU A 35 9.68 4.41 -22.09
C LEU A 35 10.35 3.37 -21.19
N GLU A 36 10.16 3.50 -19.88
CA GLU A 36 10.73 2.61 -18.87
C GLU A 36 10.23 1.18 -19.06
N THR A 37 8.92 0.99 -19.20
CA THR A 37 8.30 -0.33 -19.39
C THR A 37 8.77 -1.00 -20.67
N LEU A 38 8.77 -0.29 -21.81
CA LEU A 38 9.22 -0.85 -23.09
C LEU A 38 10.71 -1.16 -23.09
N THR A 39 11.53 -0.32 -22.46
CA THR A 39 12.98 -0.56 -22.34
C THR A 39 13.24 -1.85 -21.57
N ASN A 40 12.56 -2.03 -20.44
CA ASN A 40 12.64 -3.25 -19.63
C ASN A 40 12.11 -4.49 -20.37
N ALA A 41 10.94 -4.38 -21.00
CA ALA A 41 10.34 -5.49 -21.75
C ALA A 41 11.25 -5.93 -22.91
N THR A 42 11.84 -4.99 -23.64
CA THR A 42 12.76 -5.28 -24.75
C THR A 42 14.05 -5.94 -24.24
N ALA A 43 14.58 -5.51 -23.10
CA ALA A 43 15.74 -6.15 -22.48
C ALA A 43 15.43 -7.59 -22.00
N ALA A 44 14.27 -7.80 -21.36
CA ALA A 44 13.79 -9.12 -20.99
C ALA A 44 13.58 -10.04 -22.22
N ARG A 45 13.04 -9.50 -23.32
CA ARG A 45 12.89 -10.22 -24.59
C ARG A 45 14.25 -10.68 -25.12
N ARG A 46 15.27 -9.80 -25.13
CA ARG A 46 16.63 -10.18 -25.54
C ARG A 46 17.21 -11.28 -24.65
N TRP A 47 16.98 -11.22 -23.34
CA TRP A 47 17.41 -12.26 -22.40
C TRP A 47 16.76 -13.62 -22.71
N LEU A 48 15.44 -13.65 -22.93
CA LEU A 48 14.71 -14.88 -23.29
C LEU A 48 15.18 -15.43 -24.65
N VAL A 49 15.22 -14.59 -25.68
CA VAL A 49 15.54 -15.00 -27.06
C VAL A 49 16.97 -15.53 -27.17
N LYS A 50 17.91 -14.97 -26.40
CA LYS A 50 19.29 -15.49 -26.33
C LYS A 50 19.34 -16.96 -25.87
N ALA A 51 18.39 -17.39 -25.02
CA ALA A 51 18.34 -18.74 -24.48
C ALA A 51 17.47 -19.70 -25.30
N LEU A 52 16.31 -19.26 -25.78
CA LEU A 52 15.27 -20.13 -26.35
C LEU A 52 14.93 -19.84 -27.82
N GLY A 53 15.51 -18.80 -28.42
CA GLY A 53 15.18 -18.33 -29.77
C GLY A 53 13.91 -17.48 -29.85
N ASP A 54 13.69 -16.85 -31.01
CA ASP A 54 12.65 -15.83 -31.19
C ASP A 54 11.22 -16.40 -31.08
N ALA A 55 11.02 -17.65 -31.51
CA ALA A 55 9.73 -18.33 -31.43
C ALA A 55 9.21 -18.53 -29.99
N ALA A 56 10.08 -18.40 -28.97
CA ALA A 56 9.67 -18.50 -27.57
C ALA A 56 8.86 -17.28 -27.10
N VAL A 57 9.00 -16.11 -27.74
CA VAL A 57 8.33 -14.86 -27.29
C VAL A 57 6.81 -15.05 -27.21
N ALA A 58 6.19 -15.68 -28.21
CA ALA A 58 4.75 -15.90 -28.25
C ALA A 58 4.19 -16.77 -27.11
N LYS A 59 5.03 -17.59 -26.46
CA LYS A 59 4.66 -18.48 -25.34
C LYS A 59 5.03 -17.94 -23.97
N HIS A 60 6.01 -17.04 -23.92
CA HIS A 60 6.61 -16.54 -22.68
C HIS A 60 6.31 -15.07 -22.40
N PHE A 61 5.64 -14.36 -23.31
CA PHE A 61 5.18 -12.99 -23.10
C PHE A 61 3.66 -12.91 -23.25
N VAL A 62 3.04 -12.18 -22.33
CA VAL A 62 1.66 -11.72 -22.41
C VAL A 62 1.60 -10.22 -22.16
N ALA A 63 0.56 -9.56 -22.65
CA ALA A 63 0.41 -8.11 -22.52
C ALA A 63 -0.87 -7.75 -21.75
N VAL A 64 -0.78 -6.77 -20.86
CA VAL A 64 -1.95 -6.08 -20.31
C VAL A 64 -1.93 -4.67 -20.87
N SER A 65 -2.77 -4.42 -21.87
CA SER A 65 -2.71 -3.19 -22.67
C SER A 65 -4.01 -2.92 -23.40
N THR A 66 -4.12 -1.72 -23.97
CA THR A 66 -5.19 -1.34 -24.91
C THR A 66 -4.71 -1.24 -26.35
N HIS A 67 -3.39 -1.36 -26.59
CA HIS A 67 -2.77 -1.01 -27.87
C HIS A 67 -2.33 -2.23 -28.72
N LYS A 68 -3.30 -2.94 -29.32
CA LYS A 68 -3.08 -4.19 -30.07
C LYS A 68 -1.93 -4.16 -31.08
N LYS A 69 -1.81 -3.07 -31.86
CA LYS A 69 -0.78 -2.93 -32.90
C LYS A 69 0.65 -3.00 -32.35
N LEU A 70 0.96 -2.27 -31.27
CA LEU A 70 2.30 -2.25 -30.70
C LEU A 70 2.64 -3.56 -29.97
N VAL A 71 1.62 -4.23 -29.41
CA VAL A 71 1.76 -5.57 -28.82
C VAL A 71 2.14 -6.60 -29.88
N ASP A 72 1.48 -6.56 -31.03
CA ASP A 72 1.79 -7.42 -32.18
C ASP A 72 3.19 -7.14 -32.75
N GLU A 73 3.54 -5.85 -32.93
CA GLU A 73 4.88 -5.43 -33.40
C GLU A 73 6.01 -5.85 -32.45
N PHE A 74 5.74 -5.98 -31.14
CA PHE A 74 6.70 -6.52 -30.18
C PHE A 74 6.92 -8.04 -30.34
N GLY A 75 5.96 -8.74 -30.95
CA GLY A 75 5.95 -10.19 -31.15
C GLY A 75 5.15 -10.97 -30.09
N ILE A 76 4.32 -10.30 -29.29
CA ILE A 76 3.40 -10.96 -28.36
C ILE A 76 2.18 -11.44 -29.15
N ASN A 77 1.76 -12.69 -28.96
CA ASN A 77 0.50 -13.16 -29.52
C ASN A 77 -0.67 -12.33 -28.96
N THR A 78 -1.42 -11.66 -29.83
CA THR A 78 -2.55 -10.81 -29.39
C THR A 78 -3.71 -11.59 -28.77
N ASP A 79 -3.78 -12.92 -28.93
CA ASP A 79 -4.72 -13.77 -28.17
C ASP A 79 -4.34 -13.86 -26.69
N ASN A 80 -3.07 -13.57 -26.35
CA ASN A 80 -2.54 -13.45 -25.00
C ASN A 80 -2.45 -11.98 -24.54
N MET A 81 -3.27 -11.11 -25.11
CA MET A 81 -3.42 -9.72 -24.70
C MET A 81 -4.70 -9.56 -23.87
N PHE A 82 -4.55 -8.98 -22.68
CA PHE A 82 -5.64 -8.73 -21.75
C PHE A 82 -5.94 -7.24 -21.74
N GLY A 83 -7.13 -6.88 -22.22
CA GLY A 83 -7.59 -5.49 -22.35
C GLY A 83 -8.14 -4.90 -21.05
N PHE A 84 -8.11 -3.57 -20.98
CA PHE A 84 -8.84 -2.77 -20.00
C PHE A 84 -9.24 -1.42 -20.62
N TRP A 85 -9.87 -0.52 -19.88
CA TRP A 85 -10.52 0.67 -20.46
C TRP A 85 -9.91 2.01 -20.02
N ASP A 86 -10.31 3.07 -20.72
CA ASP A 86 -9.86 4.44 -20.48
C ASP A 86 -10.28 4.98 -19.11
N TRP A 87 -11.49 4.65 -18.66
CA TRP A 87 -12.04 5.00 -17.34
C TRP A 87 -11.36 4.29 -16.16
N VAL A 88 -10.53 3.27 -16.41
CA VAL A 88 -9.66 2.68 -15.38
C VAL A 88 -8.40 3.55 -15.25
N GLY A 89 -8.34 4.32 -14.16
CA GLY A 89 -7.17 5.11 -13.79
C GLY A 89 -6.02 4.20 -13.31
N GLY A 90 -4.76 4.55 -13.63
CA GLY A 90 -3.62 3.67 -13.33
C GLY A 90 -3.49 3.29 -11.85
N ARG A 91 -3.72 4.25 -10.94
CA ARG A 91 -3.68 4.03 -9.49
C ARG A 91 -4.93 3.37 -8.89
N TYR A 92 -5.94 3.09 -9.72
CA TYR A 92 -7.21 2.41 -9.39
C TYR A 92 -7.39 1.18 -10.30
N SER A 93 -6.31 0.48 -10.64
CA SER A 93 -6.33 -0.54 -11.70
C SER A 93 -6.07 -1.97 -11.24
N VAL A 94 -5.74 -2.19 -9.96
CA VAL A 94 -5.29 -3.50 -9.48
C VAL A 94 -6.39 -4.57 -9.55
N ASP A 95 -7.64 -4.17 -9.49
CA ASP A 95 -8.86 -4.99 -9.63
C ASP A 95 -9.28 -5.21 -11.11
N SER A 96 -8.57 -4.57 -12.05
CA SER A 96 -8.75 -4.78 -13.50
C SER A 96 -7.81 -5.88 -14.06
N ALA A 97 -7.68 -5.95 -15.40
CA ALA A 97 -6.71 -6.83 -16.05
C ALA A 97 -5.24 -6.58 -15.62
N ILE A 98 -4.92 -5.41 -15.06
CA ILE A 98 -3.58 -5.15 -14.46
C ILE A 98 -3.31 -6.11 -13.29
N GLY A 99 -4.36 -6.53 -12.58
CA GLY A 99 -4.32 -7.56 -11.54
C GLY A 99 -4.00 -8.98 -12.03
N LEU A 100 -3.79 -9.21 -13.34
CA LEU A 100 -3.46 -10.52 -13.90
C LEU A 100 -2.26 -11.18 -13.18
N THR A 101 -1.25 -10.39 -12.81
CA THR A 101 -0.08 -10.92 -12.08
C THR A 101 -0.45 -11.40 -10.67
N VAL A 102 -1.39 -10.74 -10.01
CA VAL A 102 -1.94 -11.14 -8.71
C VAL A 102 -2.74 -12.43 -8.88
N MET A 103 -3.69 -12.44 -9.83
CA MET A 103 -4.50 -13.63 -10.14
C MET A 103 -3.65 -14.86 -10.46
N ALA A 104 -2.58 -14.70 -11.25
CA ALA A 104 -1.66 -15.77 -11.57
C ALA A 104 -0.92 -16.32 -10.34
N ALA A 105 -0.63 -15.47 -9.35
CA ALA A 105 0.08 -15.86 -8.14
C ALA A 105 -0.83 -16.57 -7.11
N ILE A 106 -2.07 -16.11 -6.93
CA ILE A 106 -2.97 -16.60 -5.88
C ILE A 106 -4.08 -17.53 -6.38
N GLY A 107 -4.23 -17.67 -7.71
CA GLY A 107 -5.30 -18.43 -8.34
C GLY A 107 -6.59 -17.61 -8.54
N LYS A 108 -7.41 -18.04 -9.50
CA LYS A 108 -8.64 -17.31 -9.89
C LYS A 108 -9.66 -17.25 -8.76
N GLU A 109 -9.77 -18.28 -7.93
CA GLU A 109 -10.73 -18.34 -6.83
C GLU A 109 -10.39 -17.31 -5.75
N ARG A 110 -9.11 -17.20 -5.36
CA ARG A 110 -8.65 -16.21 -4.39
C ARG A 110 -8.67 -14.79 -4.96
N PHE A 111 -8.43 -14.64 -6.26
CA PHE A 111 -8.62 -13.35 -6.92
C PHE A 111 -10.08 -12.92 -6.95
N ALA A 112 -11.03 -13.85 -7.15
CA ALA A 112 -12.45 -13.57 -7.03
C ALA A 112 -12.85 -13.16 -5.61
N GLU A 113 -12.27 -13.80 -4.57
CA GLU A 113 -12.44 -13.36 -3.17
C GLU A 113 -11.90 -11.93 -2.95
N PHE A 114 -10.76 -11.60 -3.55
CA PHE A 114 -10.18 -10.25 -3.52
C PHE A 114 -11.11 -9.22 -4.16
N LEU A 115 -11.63 -9.47 -5.37
CA LEU A 115 -12.59 -8.60 -6.04
C LEU A 115 -13.92 -8.47 -5.27
N ALA A 116 -14.40 -9.56 -4.67
CA ALA A 116 -15.57 -9.52 -3.79
C ALA A 116 -15.32 -8.60 -2.57
N GLY A 117 -14.08 -8.52 -2.09
CA GLY A 117 -13.66 -7.56 -1.07
C GLY A 117 -13.84 -6.10 -1.47
N PHE A 118 -13.41 -5.73 -2.68
CA PHE A 118 -13.67 -4.38 -3.23
C PHE A 118 -15.16 -4.10 -3.26
N HIS A 119 -15.91 -4.99 -3.89
CA HIS A 119 -17.35 -4.81 -4.09
C HIS A 119 -18.13 -4.61 -2.77
N LEU A 120 -17.71 -5.27 -1.69
CA LEU A 120 -18.31 -5.08 -0.36
C LEU A 120 -18.17 -3.63 0.14
N ILE A 121 -17.00 -3.01 -0.05
CA ILE A 121 -16.77 -1.62 0.37
C ILE A 121 -17.40 -0.65 -0.61
N ASP A 122 -17.41 -0.94 -1.91
CA ASP A 122 -18.11 -0.13 -2.91
C ASP A 122 -19.60 -0.02 -2.58
N GLU A 123 -20.24 -1.14 -2.28
CA GLU A 123 -21.66 -1.17 -1.89
C GLU A 123 -21.91 -0.46 -0.56
N HIS A 124 -21.01 -0.62 0.42
CA HIS A 124 -21.06 0.14 1.67
C HIS A 124 -20.96 1.65 1.40
N PHE A 125 -19.97 2.08 0.63
CA PHE A 125 -19.75 3.48 0.28
C PHE A 125 -20.96 4.08 -0.46
N ARG A 126 -21.56 3.30 -1.36
CA ARG A 126 -22.71 3.73 -2.17
C ARG A 126 -24.01 3.83 -1.38
N THR A 127 -24.20 3.02 -0.34
CA THR A 127 -25.52 2.85 0.31
C THR A 127 -25.59 3.25 1.77
N ALA A 128 -24.49 3.22 2.51
CA ALA A 128 -24.48 3.58 3.93
C ALA A 128 -24.72 5.09 4.13
N PRO A 129 -25.49 5.49 5.16
CA PRO A 129 -25.64 6.89 5.51
C PRO A 129 -24.29 7.48 5.91
N LEU A 130 -24.08 8.77 5.65
CA LEU A 130 -22.77 9.44 5.75
C LEU A 130 -22.11 9.25 7.12
N GLU A 131 -22.90 9.32 8.20
CA GLU A 131 -22.47 9.16 9.59
C GLU A 131 -22.02 7.73 9.96
N ALA A 132 -22.28 6.74 9.11
CA ALA A 132 -21.85 5.35 9.27
C ALA A 132 -21.00 4.86 8.08
N ASN A 133 -20.64 5.75 7.17
CA ASN A 133 -19.93 5.42 5.94
C ASN A 133 -18.42 5.53 6.18
N ALA A 134 -17.72 4.39 6.20
CA ALA A 134 -16.35 4.31 6.67
C ALA A 134 -15.36 5.09 5.76
N PRO A 135 -15.35 4.90 4.42
CA PRO A 135 -14.53 5.73 3.54
C PRO A 135 -14.81 7.23 3.68
N ALA A 136 -16.09 7.61 3.78
CA ALA A 136 -16.45 9.02 3.91
C ALA A 136 -15.98 9.64 5.23
N LEU A 137 -16.13 8.92 6.35
CA LEU A 137 -15.64 9.36 7.65
C LEU A 137 -14.11 9.49 7.67
N LEU A 138 -13.38 8.54 7.07
CA LEU A 138 -11.92 8.63 6.95
C LEU A 138 -11.50 9.84 6.11
N GLY A 139 -12.18 10.10 4.99
CA GLY A 139 -11.95 11.29 4.17
C GLY A 139 -12.21 12.60 4.94
N LEU A 140 -13.30 12.65 5.72
CA LEU A 140 -13.62 13.82 6.56
C LEU A 140 -12.60 14.03 7.68
N ILE A 141 -12.10 12.95 8.31
CA ILE A 141 -11.02 13.03 9.31
C ILE A 141 -9.73 13.57 8.66
N GLY A 142 -9.41 13.16 7.44
CA GLY A 142 -8.28 13.72 6.68
C GLY A 142 -8.44 15.20 6.39
N LEU A 143 -9.60 15.61 5.90
CA LEU A 143 -9.89 17.02 5.70
C LEU A 143 -9.81 17.81 7.02
N TRP A 144 -10.33 17.26 8.10
CA TRP A 144 -10.31 17.89 9.43
C TRP A 144 -8.89 18.20 9.88
N TYR A 145 -8.01 17.20 9.93
CA TYR A 145 -6.65 17.41 10.41
C TYR A 145 -5.79 18.23 9.44
N SER A 146 -5.96 18.03 8.13
CA SER A 146 -5.23 18.80 7.13
C SER A 146 -5.61 20.28 7.13
N ASN A 147 -6.91 20.59 7.04
CA ASN A 147 -7.38 21.96 6.80
C ASN A 147 -7.63 22.77 8.09
N PHE A 148 -7.87 22.11 9.23
CA PHE A 148 -8.16 22.79 10.50
C PHE A 148 -7.03 22.66 11.54
N PHE A 149 -6.15 21.67 11.40
CA PHE A 149 -5.01 21.45 12.31
C PHE A 149 -3.63 21.56 11.61
N ASP A 150 -3.61 21.93 10.32
CA ASP A 150 -2.38 22.09 9.52
C ASP A 150 -1.51 20.82 9.48
N ALA A 151 -2.13 19.64 9.62
CA ALA A 151 -1.42 18.37 9.48
C ALA A 151 -1.06 18.12 8.01
N GLN A 152 0.23 18.21 7.70
CA GLN A 152 0.71 18.09 6.31
C GLN A 152 0.95 16.64 5.86
N SER A 153 1.02 15.71 6.80
CA SER A 153 1.38 14.33 6.52
C SER A 153 0.56 13.34 7.34
N ARG A 154 0.34 12.16 6.77
CA ARG A 154 -0.32 11.03 7.39
C ARG A 154 0.58 9.80 7.37
N ALA A 155 0.68 9.13 8.52
CA ALA A 155 1.37 7.86 8.64
C ALA A 155 0.41 6.68 8.45
N VAL A 156 0.81 5.65 7.70
CA VAL A 156 0.07 4.38 7.57
C VAL A 156 0.93 3.26 8.13
N LEU A 157 0.46 2.64 9.21
CA LEU A 157 1.26 1.80 10.10
C LEU A 157 0.61 0.42 10.23
N PRO A 158 0.78 -0.47 9.24
CA PRO A 158 0.24 -1.81 9.30
C PRO A 158 1.04 -2.68 10.26
N TYR A 159 0.38 -3.27 11.26
CA TYR A 159 0.93 -4.27 12.16
C TYR A 159 0.82 -5.66 11.52
N THR A 160 1.45 -5.77 10.35
CA THR A 160 1.74 -7.00 9.63
C THR A 160 2.82 -6.71 8.60
N ASN A 161 3.82 -7.59 8.49
CA ASN A 161 4.88 -7.40 7.51
C ASN A 161 4.42 -7.67 6.07
N ASP A 162 3.34 -8.43 5.88
CA ASP A 162 2.78 -8.73 4.54
C ASP A 162 2.25 -7.48 3.82
N LEU A 163 2.03 -6.39 4.56
CA LEU A 163 1.62 -5.08 4.04
C LEU A 163 2.78 -4.08 3.92
N ASN A 164 4.04 -4.53 3.86
CA ASN A 164 5.21 -3.64 3.75
C ASN A 164 5.22 -2.70 2.53
N ARG A 165 4.48 -3.02 1.47
CA ARG A 165 4.31 -2.15 0.29
C ARG A 165 3.01 -1.35 0.29
N PHE A 166 2.15 -1.51 1.30
CA PHE A 166 0.83 -0.89 1.32
C PHE A 166 0.91 0.64 1.41
N ALA A 167 1.77 1.18 2.30
CA ALA A 167 1.99 2.63 2.36
C ALA A 167 2.53 3.19 1.03
N ALA A 168 3.43 2.46 0.36
CA ALA A 168 3.97 2.85 -0.95
C ALA A 168 2.91 2.78 -2.07
N TYR A 169 1.97 1.85 -2.00
CA TYR A 169 0.80 1.81 -2.88
C TYR A 169 -0.11 3.03 -2.64
N LEU A 170 -0.43 3.33 -1.39
CA LEU A 170 -1.25 4.47 -1.02
C LEU A 170 -0.63 5.82 -1.39
N GLN A 171 0.70 5.95 -1.38
CA GLN A 171 1.38 7.17 -1.84
C GLN A 171 0.94 7.58 -3.23
N GLN A 172 0.91 6.63 -4.18
CA GLN A 172 0.44 6.95 -5.51
C GLN A 172 -1.06 7.23 -5.51
N LEU A 173 -1.85 6.36 -4.87
CA LEU A 173 -3.30 6.48 -4.81
C LEU A 173 -3.75 7.87 -4.32
N THR A 174 -3.21 8.33 -3.20
CA THR A 174 -3.64 9.57 -2.54
C THR A 174 -2.92 10.79 -3.09
N MET A 175 -1.58 10.77 -3.19
CA MET A 175 -0.80 11.97 -3.52
C MET A 175 -0.96 12.33 -5.01
N GLU A 176 -1.05 11.36 -5.91
CA GLU A 176 -1.30 11.63 -7.34
C GLU A 176 -2.76 12.03 -7.59
N SER A 177 -3.73 11.51 -6.81
CA SER A 177 -5.13 11.92 -6.90
C SER A 177 -5.38 13.32 -6.39
N ASN A 178 -4.86 13.64 -5.21
CA ASN A 178 -5.29 14.81 -4.43
C ASN A 178 -4.22 15.91 -4.33
N GLY A 179 -2.98 15.67 -4.75
CA GLY A 179 -1.92 16.68 -4.84
C GLY A 179 -2.15 17.67 -5.98
N LYS A 180 -3.16 18.53 -5.84
CA LYS A 180 -3.67 19.43 -6.89
C LYS A 180 -3.64 20.88 -6.43
N SER A 181 -3.57 21.79 -7.40
CA SER A 181 -3.56 23.25 -7.20
C SER A 181 -4.75 23.98 -7.81
N VAL A 182 -5.64 23.26 -8.50
CA VAL A 182 -6.82 23.81 -9.16
C VAL A 182 -8.05 22.94 -8.88
N ARG A 183 -9.22 23.59 -8.86
CA ARG A 183 -10.55 22.96 -8.77
C ARG A 183 -10.97 22.39 -10.13
N CYS A 184 -12.07 21.63 -10.15
CA CYS A 184 -12.62 21.05 -11.37
C CYS A 184 -13.04 22.10 -12.43
N ASP A 185 -13.36 23.33 -12.01
CA ASP A 185 -13.69 24.45 -12.90
C ASP A 185 -12.46 25.21 -13.42
N GLY A 186 -11.25 24.78 -13.04
CA GLY A 186 -9.97 25.38 -13.43
C GLY A 186 -9.54 26.56 -12.56
N THR A 187 -10.31 26.95 -11.55
CA THR A 187 -9.92 28.03 -10.63
C THR A 187 -8.90 27.55 -9.59
N PRO A 188 -8.02 28.43 -9.07
CA PRO A 188 -7.06 28.05 -8.02
C PRO A 188 -7.74 27.56 -6.73
N VAL A 189 -7.12 26.58 -6.06
CA VAL A 189 -7.50 26.22 -4.69
C VAL A 189 -6.99 27.26 -3.69
N ASN A 190 -7.70 27.44 -2.58
CA ASN A 190 -7.36 28.36 -1.49
C ASN A 190 -7.19 27.65 -0.14
N THR A 191 -7.13 26.31 -0.16
CA THR A 191 -6.96 25.43 1.00
C THR A 191 -5.88 24.39 0.73
N GLN A 192 -5.43 23.70 1.79
CA GLN A 192 -4.53 22.55 1.65
C GLN A 192 -5.26 21.41 0.91
N THR A 193 -4.56 20.76 -0.02
CA THR A 193 -5.08 19.61 -0.77
C THR A 193 -4.47 18.30 -0.24
N GLY A 194 -4.03 17.37 -1.09
CA GLY A 194 -3.57 16.05 -0.68
C GLY A 194 -2.45 16.09 0.37
N GLU A 195 -2.56 15.23 1.39
CA GLU A 195 -1.54 15.03 2.43
C GLU A 195 -0.34 14.23 1.89
N ILE A 196 0.80 14.31 2.57
CA ILE A 196 1.94 13.44 2.32
C ILE A 196 1.73 12.11 3.04
N TYR A 197 1.55 11.02 2.28
CA TYR A 197 1.39 9.67 2.83
C TYR A 197 2.75 8.97 2.95
N TRP A 198 2.99 8.32 4.08
CA TRP A 198 4.21 7.55 4.33
C TRP A 198 3.98 6.51 5.43
N GLY A 199 4.92 5.60 5.61
CA GLY A 199 4.84 4.64 6.71
C GLY A 199 5.67 3.38 6.48
N GLU A 200 5.77 2.58 7.52
CA GLU A 200 6.43 1.29 7.56
C GLU A 200 5.62 0.36 8.46
N PRO A 201 5.69 -0.98 8.26
CA PRO A 201 5.05 -1.92 9.17
C PRO A 201 5.46 -1.74 10.62
N GLY A 202 4.53 -1.98 11.53
CA GLY A 202 4.82 -2.25 12.93
C GLY A 202 5.50 -3.63 13.07
N THR A 203 6.50 -3.79 13.93
CA THR A 203 7.07 -2.81 14.86
C THR A 203 8.24 -2.01 14.29
N ASN A 204 8.67 -2.25 13.05
CA ASN A 204 9.84 -1.61 12.44
C ASN A 204 9.78 -0.08 12.52
N GLY A 205 8.62 0.51 12.20
CA GLY A 205 8.41 1.96 12.30
C GLY A 205 8.65 2.52 13.71
N GLN A 206 8.37 1.73 14.75
CA GLN A 206 8.58 2.14 16.15
C GLN A 206 10.05 2.42 16.45
N HIS A 207 10.95 1.66 15.82
CA HIS A 207 12.39 1.77 15.98
C HIS A 207 13.03 2.73 14.97
N ALA A 208 12.23 3.41 14.13
CA ALA A 208 12.72 4.34 13.12
C ALA A 208 12.26 5.78 13.39
N PHE A 209 10.95 6.02 13.46
CA PHE A 209 10.39 7.38 13.43
C PHE A 209 9.31 7.67 14.49
N TYR A 210 8.89 6.70 15.29
CA TYR A 210 7.85 6.93 16.32
C TYR A 210 8.27 7.94 17.39
N GLN A 211 9.57 8.15 17.62
CA GLN A 211 10.06 9.25 18.45
C GLN A 211 9.47 10.60 18.01
N LEU A 212 9.43 10.84 16.70
CA LEU A 212 8.84 12.05 16.12
C LEU A 212 7.32 12.06 16.26
N LEU A 213 6.65 10.91 16.12
CA LEU A 213 5.19 10.81 16.31
C LEU A 213 4.76 11.12 17.75
N HIS A 214 5.54 10.67 18.74
CA HIS A 214 5.22 10.85 20.17
C HIS A 214 5.59 12.24 20.67
N GLN A 215 6.87 12.61 20.55
CA GLN A 215 7.42 13.81 21.20
C GLN A 215 7.78 14.92 20.21
N GLY A 216 7.71 14.66 18.90
CA GLY A 216 7.99 15.67 17.88
C GLY A 216 6.97 16.81 17.88
N THR A 217 7.35 17.95 17.31
CA THR A 217 6.51 19.15 17.29
C THR A 217 5.48 19.15 16.16
N ARG A 218 5.56 18.20 15.22
CA ARG A 218 4.60 18.05 14.12
C ARG A 218 3.40 17.22 14.57
N LEU A 219 2.19 17.65 14.21
CA LEU A 219 0.99 16.83 14.35
C LEU A 219 0.88 15.92 13.13
N ILE A 220 0.93 14.61 13.35
CA ILE A 220 0.89 13.61 12.28
C ILE A 220 -0.19 12.59 12.64
N PRO A 221 -1.38 12.69 12.01
CA PRO A 221 -2.37 11.64 12.07
C PRO A 221 -1.80 10.31 11.58
N ALA A 222 -2.20 9.22 12.22
CA ALA A 222 -1.72 7.89 11.86
C ALA A 222 -2.86 6.86 11.77
N ASP A 223 -2.88 6.11 10.68
CA ASP A 223 -3.76 4.96 10.52
C ASP A 223 -3.01 3.70 10.94
N PHE A 224 -3.48 3.06 12.00
CA PHE A 224 -3.00 1.80 12.51
C PHE A 224 -3.87 0.68 11.93
N ILE A 225 -3.27 -0.24 11.18
CA ILE A 225 -3.99 -1.37 10.56
C ILE A 225 -3.54 -2.66 11.25
N GLY A 226 -4.45 -3.46 11.78
CA GLY A 226 -4.13 -4.68 12.51
C GLY A 226 -5.08 -5.84 12.21
N PHE A 227 -4.70 -7.03 12.65
CA PHE A 227 -5.49 -8.25 12.47
C PHE A 227 -5.61 -9.01 13.79
N SER A 228 -6.81 -9.42 14.17
CA SER A 228 -7.02 -10.17 15.42
C SER A 228 -6.42 -11.58 15.39
N GLN A 229 -6.22 -12.14 14.20
CA GLN A 229 -5.66 -13.47 13.98
C GLN A 229 -4.52 -13.40 12.97
N PRO A 230 -3.41 -14.13 13.22
CA PRO A 230 -2.29 -14.19 12.30
C PRO A 230 -2.60 -15.05 11.07
N VAL A 231 -1.82 -14.82 10.00
CA VAL A 231 -1.72 -15.78 8.89
C VAL A 231 -1.00 -17.03 9.37
N ASP A 232 0.21 -16.83 9.92
CA ASP A 232 1.07 -17.80 10.58
C ASP A 232 1.55 -17.25 11.92
N ASP A 233 1.76 -18.12 12.92
CA ASP A 233 2.23 -17.72 14.24
C ASP A 233 3.41 -18.57 14.70
N LEU A 234 4.24 -17.98 15.55
CA LEU A 234 5.44 -18.59 16.09
C LEU A 234 5.53 -18.29 17.59
N ALA A 235 6.22 -19.17 18.32
CA ALA A 235 6.45 -18.97 19.76
C ALA A 235 7.38 -17.77 20.01
N THR A 236 7.20 -17.11 21.15
CA THR A 236 8.10 -16.03 21.57
C THR A 236 9.48 -16.56 21.97
N ALA A 237 10.41 -15.67 22.33
CA ALA A 237 11.79 -16.02 22.67
C ALA A 237 11.91 -17.05 23.82
N ASP A 238 10.95 -17.07 24.73
CA ASP A 238 10.93 -17.99 25.87
C ASP A 238 10.37 -19.39 25.50
N GLY A 239 9.96 -19.59 24.25
CA GLY A 239 9.43 -20.84 23.72
C GLY A 239 7.96 -21.11 24.07
N ASP A 240 7.32 -20.21 24.81
CA ASP A 240 5.90 -20.22 25.17
C ASP A 240 5.25 -18.91 24.67
N GLY A 241 3.95 -18.92 24.38
CA GLY A 241 3.19 -17.77 23.90
C GLY A 241 3.19 -17.52 22.38
N SER A 242 2.61 -16.38 21.97
CA SER A 242 2.37 -16.01 20.58
C SER A 242 3.17 -14.77 20.17
N MET A 243 3.93 -14.85 19.07
CA MET A 243 4.57 -13.69 18.45
C MET A 243 3.53 -12.70 17.90
N HIS A 244 2.38 -13.19 17.44
CA HIS A 244 1.28 -12.34 17.02
C HIS A 244 0.69 -11.52 18.17
N ASP A 245 0.51 -12.13 19.35
CA ASP A 245 0.05 -11.39 20.54
C ASP A 245 1.05 -10.33 20.95
N LEU A 246 2.36 -10.60 20.86
CA LEU A 246 3.40 -9.60 21.10
C LEU A 246 3.29 -8.43 20.09
N LEU A 247 3.09 -8.72 18.81
CA LEU A 247 2.88 -7.71 17.77
C LEU A 247 1.63 -6.86 18.04
N MET A 248 0.51 -7.49 18.39
CA MET A 248 -0.74 -6.78 18.66
C MET A 248 -0.72 -6.03 20.00
N SER A 249 0.03 -6.50 21.01
CA SER A 249 0.25 -5.73 22.25
C SER A 249 0.86 -4.37 21.95
N ASN A 250 1.79 -4.32 20.99
CA ASN A 250 2.41 -3.11 20.50
C ASN A 250 1.43 -2.22 19.73
N PHE A 251 0.56 -2.80 18.90
CA PHE A 251 -0.51 -2.05 18.20
C PHE A 251 -1.37 -1.27 19.20
N PHE A 252 -1.88 -1.95 20.23
CA PHE A 252 -2.75 -1.32 21.24
C PHE A 252 -2.00 -0.34 22.15
N ALA A 253 -0.79 -0.70 22.58
CA ALA A 253 0.00 0.18 23.45
C ALA A 253 0.36 1.49 22.75
N GLN A 254 0.75 1.43 21.47
CA GLN A 254 1.15 2.64 20.73
C GLN A 254 -0.01 3.59 20.48
N THR A 255 -1.20 3.09 20.11
CA THR A 255 -2.39 3.94 19.93
C THR A 255 -2.80 4.59 21.25
N GLN A 256 -2.73 3.86 22.37
CA GLN A 256 -3.01 4.39 23.71
C GLN A 256 -2.03 5.51 24.10
N VAL A 257 -0.72 5.30 23.91
CA VAL A 257 0.30 6.30 24.28
C VAL A 257 0.20 7.54 23.39
N LEU A 258 -0.11 7.39 22.10
CA LEU A 258 -0.35 8.53 21.20
C LEU A 258 -1.58 9.35 21.65
N ALA A 259 -2.65 8.68 22.07
CA ALA A 259 -3.87 9.35 22.53
C ALA A 259 -3.68 10.07 23.88
N PHE A 260 -3.16 9.36 24.90
CA PHE A 260 -3.18 9.84 26.28
C PHE A 260 -1.83 10.37 26.78
N GLY A 261 -0.74 10.06 26.08
CA GLY A 261 0.59 10.46 26.48
C GLY A 261 1.06 9.79 27.77
N LYS A 262 2.05 10.42 28.40
CA LYS A 262 2.60 10.07 29.71
C LYS A 262 3.09 11.34 30.39
N THR A 263 2.48 11.68 31.50
CA THR A 263 2.68 12.93 32.22
C THR A 263 3.98 12.93 33.04
N ALA A 264 4.49 14.13 33.35
CA ALA A 264 5.66 14.29 34.22
C ALA A 264 5.46 13.66 35.60
N ALA A 265 4.24 13.70 36.15
CA ALA A 265 3.91 13.12 37.45
C ALA A 265 3.99 11.60 37.43
N GLU A 266 3.45 10.95 36.39
CA GLU A 266 3.54 9.49 36.20
C GLU A 266 5.00 9.05 36.05
N ILE A 267 5.79 9.78 35.28
CA ILE A 267 7.22 9.49 35.07
C ILE A 267 8.04 9.68 36.35
N ALA A 268 7.74 10.71 37.13
CA ALA A 268 8.39 10.95 38.42
C ALA A 268 8.04 9.85 39.43
N ALA A 269 6.79 9.37 39.44
CA ALA A 269 6.33 8.28 40.31
C ALA A 269 7.05 6.95 40.03
N GLU A 270 7.58 6.75 38.82
CA GLU A 270 8.43 5.61 38.45
C GLU A 270 9.87 5.72 38.98
N GLY A 271 10.20 6.78 39.73
CA GLY A 271 11.54 7.01 40.27
C GLY A 271 12.53 7.60 39.26
N THR A 272 12.04 8.19 38.16
CA THR A 272 12.91 8.89 37.19
C THR A 272 13.52 10.15 37.85
N PRO A 273 14.84 10.40 37.75
CA PRO A 273 15.46 11.62 38.26
C PRO A 273 14.80 12.89 37.70
N ALA A 274 14.66 13.92 38.55
CA ALA A 274 13.87 15.12 38.23
C ALA A 274 14.35 15.84 36.96
N GLU A 275 15.65 15.85 36.72
CA GLU A 275 16.30 16.43 35.54
C GLU A 275 16.01 15.64 34.25
N ILE A 276 15.66 14.36 34.35
CA ILE A 276 15.33 13.49 33.21
C ILE A 276 13.84 13.48 32.90
N VAL A 277 12.98 13.74 33.90
CA VAL A 277 11.51 13.71 33.75
C VAL A 277 11.03 14.46 32.50
N PRO A 278 11.44 15.72 32.22
CA PRO A 278 10.96 16.47 31.06
C PRO A 278 11.27 15.79 29.72
N HIS A 279 12.38 15.06 29.63
CA HIS A 279 12.80 14.37 28.41
C HIS A 279 11.97 13.12 28.10
N LYS A 280 11.29 12.55 29.11
CA LYS A 280 10.44 11.36 28.96
C LYS A 280 8.96 11.70 28.79
N VAL A 281 8.55 12.96 28.98
CA VAL A 281 7.15 13.38 28.84
C VAL A 281 6.66 13.12 27.43
N MET A 282 5.53 12.42 27.33
CA MET A 282 4.82 12.24 26.06
C MET A 282 3.53 13.06 26.15
N PRO A 283 3.34 14.09 25.31
CA PRO A 283 2.23 15.03 25.48
C PRO A 283 0.84 14.44 25.19
N GLY A 284 0.76 13.29 24.50
CA GLY A 284 -0.51 12.73 24.05
C GLY A 284 -1.21 13.60 23.01
N ASN A 285 -2.53 13.43 22.86
CA ASN A 285 -3.37 14.14 21.90
C ASN A 285 -2.85 14.06 20.45
N ARG A 286 -2.28 12.90 20.08
CA ARG A 286 -1.84 12.58 18.73
C ARG A 286 -2.92 11.72 18.06
N PRO A 287 -3.54 12.19 16.97
CA PRO A 287 -4.70 11.51 16.40
C PRO A 287 -4.32 10.20 15.73
N THR A 288 -5.07 9.14 16.03
CA THR A 288 -4.92 7.84 15.38
C THR A 288 -6.26 7.26 14.98
N THR A 289 -6.27 6.52 13.87
CA THR A 289 -7.39 5.68 13.44
C THR A 289 -6.96 4.23 13.62
N SER A 290 -7.76 3.40 14.29
CA SER A 290 -7.50 1.95 14.37
C SER A 290 -8.44 1.18 13.43
N ILE A 291 -7.87 0.53 12.43
CA ILE A 291 -8.56 -0.34 11.48
C ILE A 291 -8.19 -1.78 11.83
N LEU A 292 -9.16 -2.55 12.32
CA LEU A 292 -8.94 -3.93 12.75
C LEU A 292 -9.84 -4.88 11.95
N ALA A 293 -9.23 -5.90 11.32
CA ALA A 293 -9.95 -6.98 10.67
C ALA A 293 -9.66 -8.32 11.37
N THR A 294 -10.41 -9.37 11.06
CA THR A 294 -10.22 -10.67 11.71
C THR A 294 -8.89 -11.30 11.33
N LYS A 295 -8.63 -11.47 10.02
CA LYS A 295 -7.44 -12.10 9.46
C LYS A 295 -7.13 -11.50 8.10
N LEU A 296 -5.85 -11.45 7.72
CA LEU A 296 -5.43 -11.01 6.40
C LEU A 296 -5.79 -12.05 5.33
N THR A 297 -6.92 -11.86 4.67
CA THR A 297 -7.43 -12.72 3.58
C THR A 297 -7.48 -11.94 2.27
N PRO A 298 -7.61 -12.59 1.09
CA PRO A 298 -7.76 -11.89 -0.18
C PRO A 298 -8.91 -10.87 -0.15
N SER A 299 -10.08 -11.24 0.38
CA SER A 299 -11.21 -10.31 0.53
C SER A 299 -10.88 -9.13 1.43
N VAL A 300 -10.19 -9.35 2.55
CA VAL A 300 -9.81 -8.25 3.47
C VAL A 300 -8.79 -7.31 2.83
N ILE A 301 -7.85 -7.81 2.02
CA ILE A 301 -6.97 -6.96 1.21
C ILE A 301 -7.78 -6.11 0.23
N GLY A 302 -8.77 -6.70 -0.44
CA GLY A 302 -9.66 -5.95 -1.34
C GLY A 302 -10.47 -4.87 -0.62
N GLN A 303 -11.04 -5.20 0.54
CA GLN A 303 -11.74 -4.24 1.38
C GLN A 303 -10.83 -3.11 1.86
N LEU A 304 -9.59 -3.42 2.27
CA LEU A 304 -8.64 -2.39 2.69
C LEU A 304 -8.24 -1.47 1.55
N ILE A 305 -8.06 -1.97 0.32
CA ILE A 305 -7.76 -1.10 -0.82
C ILE A 305 -8.96 -0.20 -1.13
N ALA A 306 -10.15 -0.78 -1.31
CA ALA A 306 -11.38 -0.03 -1.60
C ALA A 306 -11.78 0.95 -0.49
N LEU A 307 -11.33 0.74 0.75
CA LEU A 307 -11.52 1.70 1.85
C LEU A 307 -10.74 3.01 1.62
N TYR A 308 -9.61 2.95 0.92
CA TYR A 308 -8.74 4.09 0.63
C TYR A 308 -8.92 4.66 -0.80
N GLU A 309 -9.49 3.89 -1.72
CA GLU A 309 -9.88 4.38 -3.07
C GLU A 309 -11.08 5.36 -2.98
#